data_AF-A0A3M2BAS6-F1
#
_entry.id   AF-A0A3M2BAS6-F1
#
_cell.length_a   1.000
_cell.length_b   1.000
_cell.length_c   1.000
_cell.angle_alpha   90.00
_cell.angle_beta   90.00
_cell.angle_gamma   90.00
#
_symmetry.space_group_name_H-M   'P 1'
#
loop_
_entity.id
_entity.type
_entity.pdbx_description
1 polymer ?
#
loop_
_entity_poly.entity_id
_entity_poly.type
_entity_poly.pdbx_seq_one_letter_code
_entity_poly.pdbx_strand_id
1 'polypeptide(L)'
;MLRPQRTAFTRSSRRPPALGRLASLALLLTLAACTPPQFEGPQIQAPPEGFFYDANSSQARKVFDDREVLAEGAWLSNLADEDELSVISLTTFRGPVTRAEVEAAREALIARWGRPTTEYGPVRTYRIDDRDAWGWLETNRFGGSLRSRELKVVVPYDSVSYAIEFYTRDPLFLEPAELEAVVGTFAVGRTEWNLPGLALGALIALVVLALLRERLRAYVERRTAPDPRTREMRLARIPTPGGDAPPRGDAGAGAGGAAAAPPSPRADRAPEPPSGGDAPPPPV
;
A
#
# COMPACT_ATOMS: atom_id res chain seq x y z
N MET A 1 -37.66 41.95 52.22
CA MET A 1 -37.12 40.56 52.20
C MET A 1 -37.70 39.83 51.00
N LEU A 2 -36.95 39.66 49.92
CA LEU A 2 -37.36 38.94 48.70
C LEU A 2 -36.39 37.77 48.49
N ARG A 3 -36.91 36.53 48.55
CA ARG A 3 -36.12 35.31 48.28
C ARG A 3 -36.00 35.09 46.77
N PRO A 4 -34.80 34.83 46.23
CA PRO A 4 -34.64 34.47 44.83
C PRO A 4 -35.03 33.00 44.62
N GLN A 5 -35.89 32.74 43.63
CA GLN A 5 -36.16 31.38 43.16
C GLN A 5 -34.99 30.90 42.30
N ARG A 6 -34.33 29.82 42.74
CA ARG A 6 -33.34 29.08 41.94
C ARG A 6 -34.08 28.12 41.00
N THR A 7 -34.13 28.45 39.72
CA THR A 7 -34.52 27.50 38.67
C THR A 7 -33.38 26.51 38.45
N ALA A 8 -33.58 25.26 38.87
CA ALA A 8 -32.67 24.16 38.63
C ALA A 8 -32.76 23.73 37.17
N PHE A 9 -31.78 24.15 36.36
CA PHE A 9 -31.61 23.67 34.99
C PHE A 9 -31.00 22.26 35.05
N THR A 10 -31.82 21.22 35.00
CA THR A 10 -31.35 19.83 34.88
C THR A 10 -30.77 19.63 33.47
N ARG A 11 -29.44 19.75 33.38
CA ARG A 11 -28.67 19.46 32.17
C ARG A 11 -28.80 17.97 31.86
N SER A 12 -29.80 17.62 31.04
CA SER A 12 -30.00 16.28 30.48
C SER A 12 -28.75 15.87 29.72
N SER A 13 -27.89 15.06 30.34
CA SER A 13 -26.76 14.40 29.70
C SER A 13 -27.29 13.39 28.69
N ARG A 14 -27.53 13.85 27.45
CA ARG A 14 -27.83 12.97 26.31
C ARG A 14 -26.60 12.08 26.09
N ARG A 15 -26.62 10.89 26.68
CA ARG A 15 -25.66 9.84 26.38
C ARG A 15 -25.68 9.63 24.86
N PRO A 16 -24.52 9.60 24.19
CA PRO A 16 -24.49 9.33 22.76
C PRO A 16 -25.21 8.00 22.51
N PRO A 17 -26.07 7.92 21.48
CA PRO A 17 -26.86 6.72 21.23
C PRO A 17 -25.90 5.54 21.04
N ALA A 18 -26.19 4.42 21.72
CA ALA A 18 -25.36 3.21 21.72
C ALA A 18 -24.94 2.72 20.31
N LEU A 19 -25.70 3.10 19.29
CA LEU A 19 -25.42 2.85 17.88
C LEU A 19 -24.18 3.55 17.33
N GLY A 20 -23.90 4.79 17.76
CA GLY A 20 -22.67 5.48 17.35
C GLY A 20 -21.43 4.74 17.83
N ARG A 21 -21.50 4.16 19.04
CA ARG A 21 -20.41 3.34 19.59
C ARG A 21 -20.22 2.03 18.83
N LEU A 22 -21.31 1.38 18.40
CA LEU A 22 -21.24 0.15 17.61
C LEU A 22 -20.71 0.39 16.20
N ALA A 23 -21.09 1.50 15.55
CA ALA A 23 -20.56 1.87 14.24
C ALA A 23 -19.05 2.19 14.31
N SER A 24 -18.61 2.92 15.35
CA SER A 24 -17.18 3.16 15.58
C SER A 24 -16.41 1.87 15.89
N LEU A 25 -17.01 0.93 16.63
CA LEU A 25 -16.39 -0.36 16.92
C LEU A 25 -16.24 -1.22 15.66
N ALA A 26 -17.28 -1.25 14.80
CA ALA A 26 -17.23 -1.95 13.52
C ALA A 26 -16.12 -1.39 12.61
N LEU A 27 -16.00 -0.05 12.54
CA LEU A 27 -14.95 0.62 11.77
C LEU A 27 -13.54 0.31 12.30
N LEU A 28 -13.36 0.33 13.62
CA LEU A 28 -12.09 -0.04 14.26
C LEU A 28 -11.71 -1.51 14.03
N LEU A 29 -12.69 -2.42 14.02
CA LEU A 29 -12.46 -3.84 13.73
C LEU A 29 -12.11 -4.08 12.25
N THR A 30 -12.69 -3.33 11.32
CA THR A 30 -12.29 -3.40 9.90
C THR A 30 -10.89 -2.83 9.65
N LEU A 31 -10.49 -1.77 10.38
CA LEU A 31 -9.14 -1.20 10.28
C LEU A 31 -8.09 -2.13 10.91
N ALA A 32 -8.42 -2.82 12.00
CA ALA A 32 -7.56 -3.83 12.63
C ALA A 32 -7.45 -5.14 11.82
N ALA A 33 -8.34 -5.35 10.83
CA ALA A 33 -8.28 -6.48 9.91
C ALA A 33 -7.36 -6.24 8.70
N CYS A 34 -6.81 -5.02 8.57
CA CYS A 34 -5.67 -4.77 7.70
C CYS A 34 -4.44 -4.69 8.60
N THR A 35 -3.60 -5.71 8.60
CA THR A 35 -2.23 -5.51 9.09
C THR A 35 -1.48 -4.89 7.92
N PRO A 36 -1.25 -3.57 7.89
CA PRO A 36 -0.36 -3.01 6.88
C PRO A 36 0.97 -3.77 6.99
N PRO A 37 1.62 -4.07 5.86
CA PRO A 37 2.90 -4.71 5.96
C PRO A 37 3.82 -3.78 6.75
N GLN A 38 4.73 -4.36 7.53
CA GLN A 38 5.69 -3.54 8.30
C GLN A 38 6.53 -2.65 7.36
N PHE A 39 6.56 -2.98 6.07
CA PHE A 39 7.22 -2.26 4.99
C PHE A 39 6.55 -2.59 3.64
N GLU A 40 6.59 -1.68 2.67
CA GLU A 40 6.07 -1.93 1.32
C GLU A 40 7.21 -2.16 0.33
N GLY A 41 7.10 -3.22 -0.49
CA GLY A 41 8.02 -3.48 -1.59
C GLY A 41 9.27 -4.28 -1.21
N PRO A 42 10.21 -4.44 -2.16
CA PRO A 42 11.41 -5.25 -1.99
C PRO A 42 12.45 -4.52 -1.13
N GLN A 43 12.92 -5.13 -0.04
CA GLN A 43 13.96 -4.53 0.81
C GLN A 43 14.77 -5.55 1.63
N ILE A 44 15.94 -5.11 2.11
CA ILE A 44 16.69 -5.79 3.18
C ILE A 44 15.99 -5.52 4.51
N GLN A 45 15.55 -6.56 5.24
CA GLN A 45 14.80 -6.39 6.49
C GLN A 45 15.67 -5.92 7.65
N ALA A 46 16.94 -6.33 7.68
CA ALA A 46 17.88 -5.95 8.72
C ALA A 46 19.16 -5.40 8.07
N PRO A 47 19.12 -4.19 7.49
CA PRO A 47 20.32 -3.56 6.98
C PRO A 47 21.30 -3.35 8.15
N PRO A 48 22.61 -3.48 7.93
CA PRO A 48 23.57 -3.26 9.02
C PRO A 48 23.48 -1.85 9.58
N GLU A 49 23.89 -1.70 10.84
CA GLU A 49 23.89 -0.39 11.50
C GLU A 49 24.72 0.63 10.72
N GLY A 50 24.23 1.87 10.63
CA GLY A 50 24.90 2.95 9.92
C GLY A 50 24.68 2.97 8.40
N PHE A 51 23.97 1.98 7.84
CA PHE A 51 23.55 2.03 6.44
C PHE A 51 22.33 2.94 6.26
N PHE A 52 22.30 3.68 5.16
CA PHE A 52 21.13 4.45 4.73
C PHE A 52 20.71 4.06 3.33
N TYR A 53 19.41 4.16 3.03
CA TYR A 53 18.87 3.80 1.72
C TYR A 53 18.84 5.00 0.76
N ASP A 54 19.30 4.80 -0.47
CA ASP A 54 19.17 5.73 -1.59
C ASP A 54 18.48 5.05 -2.77
N ALA A 55 17.27 5.52 -3.08
CA ALA A 55 16.44 5.04 -4.18
C ALA A 55 16.92 5.51 -5.58
N ASN A 56 17.86 6.46 -5.64
CA ASN A 56 18.44 6.94 -6.90
C ASN A 56 19.81 6.33 -7.17
N SER A 57 20.29 5.45 -6.29
CA SER A 57 21.52 4.72 -6.50
C SER A 57 21.35 3.79 -7.70
N SER A 58 22.32 3.85 -8.62
CA SER A 58 22.38 2.99 -9.80
C SER A 58 23.72 2.30 -9.85
N GLN A 59 23.73 1.05 -10.32
CA GLN A 59 24.94 0.27 -10.42
C GLN A 59 25.51 0.30 -11.83
N ALA A 60 26.82 0.54 -11.92
CA ALA A 60 27.55 0.46 -13.18
C ALA A 60 27.68 -0.97 -13.70
N ARG A 61 27.78 -1.97 -12.80
CA ARG A 61 27.95 -3.38 -13.14
C ARG A 61 26.70 -4.16 -12.76
N LYS A 62 25.91 -4.55 -13.75
CA LYS A 62 24.66 -5.29 -13.55
C LYS A 62 24.93 -6.79 -13.56
N VAL A 63 24.10 -7.55 -12.85
CA VAL A 63 24.11 -9.02 -12.93
C VAL A 63 23.69 -9.50 -14.32
N PHE A 64 22.64 -8.92 -14.89
CA PHE A 64 22.14 -9.24 -16.24
C PHE A 64 22.23 -8.00 -17.14
N ASP A 65 23.08 -8.07 -18.18
CA ASP A 65 23.28 -6.97 -19.13
C ASP A 65 22.14 -6.86 -20.16
N ASP A 66 21.45 -7.96 -20.44
CA ASP A 66 20.44 -8.11 -21.49
C ASP A 66 18.99 -7.98 -20.98
N ARG A 67 18.79 -7.84 -19.67
CA ARG A 67 17.46 -7.76 -19.05
C ARG A 67 17.06 -6.33 -18.75
N GLU A 68 15.78 -6.04 -18.96
CA GLU A 68 15.18 -4.75 -18.62
C GLU A 68 15.14 -4.56 -17.10
N VAL A 69 15.74 -3.46 -16.66
CA VAL A 69 15.69 -2.99 -15.28
C VAL A 69 14.42 -2.18 -15.05
N LEU A 70 13.66 -2.56 -14.03
CA LEU A 70 12.43 -1.89 -13.62
C LEU A 70 12.66 -0.89 -12.48
N ALA A 71 13.60 -1.19 -11.58
CA ALA A 71 13.96 -0.35 -10.45
C ALA A 71 15.37 -0.71 -9.96
N GLU A 72 16.08 0.28 -9.43
CA GLU A 72 17.38 0.15 -8.76
C GLU A 72 17.36 0.98 -7.48
N GLY A 73 18.16 0.58 -6.50
CA GLY A 73 18.39 1.32 -5.26
C GLY A 73 19.47 0.63 -4.44
N ALA A 74 19.99 1.29 -3.42
CA ALA A 74 21.04 0.71 -2.59
C ALA A 74 21.00 1.19 -1.13
N TRP A 75 21.46 0.32 -0.23
CA TRP A 75 21.89 0.70 1.10
C TRP A 75 23.39 0.98 1.07
N LEU A 76 23.78 2.16 1.53
CA LEU A 76 25.16 2.65 1.51
C LEU A 76 25.66 2.75 2.96
N SER A 77 26.85 2.21 3.24
CA SER A 77 27.51 2.49 4.52
C SER A 77 27.93 3.95 4.60
N ASN A 78 28.19 4.43 5.82
CA ASN A 78 28.68 5.79 6.02
C ASN A 78 30.01 5.98 5.28
N LEU A 79 30.00 6.87 4.28
CA LEU A 79 31.12 7.13 3.34
C LEU A 79 32.29 7.90 3.97
N ALA A 80 32.38 7.98 5.30
CA ALA A 80 33.42 8.73 5.99
C ALA A 80 34.81 8.09 5.79
N ASP A 81 34.87 6.78 5.54
CA ASP A 81 36.10 6.05 5.23
C ASP A 81 35.93 5.27 3.92
N GLU A 82 36.68 5.65 2.88
CA GLU A 82 36.65 4.99 1.57
C GLU A 82 37.26 3.57 1.62
N ASP A 83 38.09 3.29 2.62
CA ASP A 83 38.73 1.99 2.80
C ASP A 83 37.78 0.96 3.42
N GLU A 84 36.68 1.40 4.07
CA GLU A 84 35.65 0.56 4.70
C GLU A 84 34.30 0.61 3.97
N LEU A 85 34.31 1.03 2.69
CA LEU A 85 33.10 1.15 1.89
C LEU A 85 32.34 -0.19 1.78
N SER A 86 31.04 -0.14 2.08
CA SER A 86 30.11 -1.24 1.92
C SER A 86 28.82 -0.76 1.25
N VAL A 87 28.34 -1.54 0.29
CA VAL A 87 27.17 -1.21 -0.53
C VAL A 87 26.33 -2.47 -0.72
N ILE A 88 25.05 -2.38 -0.39
CA ILE A 88 24.07 -3.43 -0.71
C ILE A 88 23.14 -2.86 -1.77
N SER A 89 23.29 -3.31 -2.99
CA SER A 89 22.45 -2.85 -4.09
C SER A 89 21.34 -3.85 -4.37
N LEU A 90 20.19 -3.33 -4.79
CA LEU A 90 19.01 -4.10 -5.16
C LEU A 90 18.53 -3.66 -6.54
N THR A 91 18.55 -4.59 -7.49
CA THR A 91 18.12 -4.35 -8.86
C THR A 91 16.93 -5.26 -9.18
N THR A 92 15.85 -4.67 -9.67
CA THR A 92 14.65 -5.40 -10.12
C THR A 92 14.70 -5.56 -11.63
N PHE A 93 14.63 -6.81 -12.11
CA PHE A 93 14.56 -7.13 -13.53
C PHE A 93 13.18 -7.66 -13.90
N ARG A 94 12.77 -7.44 -15.15
CA ARG A 94 11.55 -8.02 -15.71
C ARG A 94 11.69 -9.54 -15.91
N GLY A 95 10.66 -10.28 -15.51
CA GLY A 95 10.54 -11.72 -15.72
C GLY A 95 11.30 -12.58 -14.70
N PRO A 96 10.92 -13.86 -14.56
CA PRO A 96 11.63 -14.81 -13.71
C PRO A 96 13.03 -15.14 -14.26
N VAL A 97 13.89 -15.68 -13.40
CA VAL A 97 15.20 -16.24 -13.77
C VAL A 97 15.29 -17.70 -13.37
N THR A 98 16.11 -18.45 -14.08
CA THR A 98 16.50 -19.83 -13.76
C THR A 98 17.94 -19.86 -13.24
N ARG A 99 18.30 -20.95 -12.54
CA ARG A 99 19.68 -21.18 -12.11
C ARG A 99 20.68 -21.14 -13.27
N ALA A 100 20.33 -21.75 -14.41
CA ALA A 100 21.20 -21.80 -15.58
C ALA A 100 21.49 -20.39 -16.15
N GLU A 101 20.50 -19.49 -16.10
CA GLU A 101 20.70 -18.09 -16.49
C GLU A 101 21.60 -17.34 -15.50
N VAL A 102 21.50 -17.63 -14.20
CA VAL A 102 22.41 -17.06 -13.18
C VAL A 102 23.85 -17.57 -13.39
N GLU A 103 24.02 -18.84 -13.72
CA GLU A 103 25.32 -19.43 -14.08
C GLU A 103 25.89 -18.78 -15.35
N ALA A 104 25.07 -18.61 -16.39
CA ALA A 104 25.47 -17.93 -17.61
C ALA A 104 25.85 -16.45 -17.37
N ALA A 105 25.10 -15.75 -16.52
CA ALA A 105 25.38 -14.37 -16.12
C ALA A 105 26.72 -14.25 -15.39
N ARG A 106 27.01 -15.17 -14.46
CA ARG A 106 28.32 -15.25 -13.79
C ARG A 106 29.45 -15.45 -14.80
N GLU A 107 29.32 -16.40 -15.73
CA GLU A 107 30.36 -16.66 -16.74
C GLU A 107 30.56 -15.47 -17.69
N ALA A 108 29.48 -14.80 -18.10
CA ALA A 108 29.55 -13.58 -18.90
C ALA A 108 30.28 -12.44 -18.16
N LEU A 109 30.00 -12.29 -16.86
CA LEU A 109 30.68 -11.30 -16.01
C LEU A 109 32.18 -11.62 -15.88
N ILE A 110 32.55 -12.89 -15.69
CA ILE A 110 33.95 -13.34 -15.66
C ILE A 110 34.63 -13.05 -17.00
N ALA A 111 33.98 -13.36 -18.12
CA ALA A 111 34.54 -13.12 -19.45
C ALA A 111 34.78 -11.62 -19.71
N ARG A 112 33.90 -10.75 -19.21
CA ARG A 112 33.97 -9.30 -19.45
C ARG A 112 34.88 -8.56 -18.48
N TRP A 113 34.86 -8.94 -17.20
CA TRP A 113 35.49 -8.19 -16.11
C TRP A 113 36.50 -8.99 -15.28
N GLY A 114 36.71 -10.26 -15.61
CA GLY A 114 37.62 -11.14 -14.90
C GLY A 114 39.03 -10.56 -14.83
N ARG A 115 39.54 -10.42 -13.61
CA ARG A 115 40.92 -10.00 -13.35
C ARG A 115 41.69 -11.14 -12.69
N PRO A 116 43.02 -11.24 -12.90
CA PRO A 116 43.86 -12.23 -12.21
C PRO A 116 43.79 -12.16 -10.67
N THR A 117 43.38 -11.01 -10.13
CA THR A 117 43.25 -10.74 -8.70
C THR A 117 41.86 -11.06 -8.14
N THR A 118 40.92 -11.52 -8.97
CA THR A 118 39.53 -11.76 -8.57
C THR A 118 39.18 -13.23 -8.75
N GLU A 119 38.81 -13.87 -7.65
CA GLU A 119 38.31 -15.23 -7.61
C GLU A 119 36.78 -15.22 -7.63
N TYR A 120 36.20 -16.02 -8.50
CA TYR A 120 34.75 -16.16 -8.62
C TYR A 120 34.34 -17.55 -8.12
N GLY A 121 33.69 -17.61 -6.97
CA GLY A 121 33.15 -18.85 -6.40
C GLY A 121 32.06 -19.48 -7.26
N PRO A 122 31.69 -20.75 -7.04
CA PRO A 122 30.62 -21.41 -7.79
C PRO A 122 29.26 -20.79 -7.48
N VAL A 123 28.28 -20.98 -8.39
CA VAL A 123 26.88 -20.66 -8.10
C VAL A 123 26.34 -21.63 -7.04
N ARG A 124 25.89 -21.07 -5.93
CA ARG A 124 25.28 -21.77 -4.79
C ARG A 124 23.77 -21.53 -4.77
N THR A 125 23.05 -22.43 -4.10
CA THR A 125 21.62 -22.28 -3.83
C THR A 125 21.43 -21.69 -2.44
N TYR A 126 20.54 -20.72 -2.35
CA TYR A 126 20.14 -20.02 -1.14
C TYR A 126 18.63 -20.17 -0.94
N ARG A 127 18.18 -19.91 0.28
CA ARG A 127 16.76 -19.84 0.63
C ARG A 127 16.47 -18.44 1.18
N ILE A 128 15.75 -17.62 0.41
CA ILE A 128 15.47 -16.21 0.74
C ILE A 128 14.00 -15.94 0.50
N ASP A 129 13.31 -15.33 1.47
CA ASP A 129 11.88 -15.05 1.42
C ASP A 129 11.04 -16.26 0.97
N ASP A 130 11.32 -17.41 1.57
CA ASP A 130 10.72 -18.71 1.22
C ASP A 130 10.79 -19.06 -0.28
N ARG A 131 11.86 -18.63 -0.96
CA ARG A 131 12.16 -18.97 -2.35
C ARG A 131 13.57 -19.49 -2.51
N ASP A 132 13.74 -20.34 -3.53
CA ASP A 132 15.06 -20.76 -3.95
C ASP A 132 15.70 -19.59 -4.69
N ALA A 133 16.91 -19.25 -4.29
CA ALA A 133 17.70 -18.19 -4.88
C ALA A 133 19.07 -18.75 -5.29
N TRP A 134 19.75 -18.08 -6.22
CA TRP A 134 21.05 -18.51 -6.71
C TRP A 134 22.03 -17.36 -6.74
N GLY A 135 23.26 -17.63 -6.33
CA GLY A 135 24.26 -16.58 -6.21
C GLY A 135 25.67 -17.09 -6.16
N TRP A 136 26.63 -16.18 -6.26
CA TRP A 136 28.05 -16.50 -6.15
C TRP A 136 28.79 -15.41 -5.38
N LEU A 137 29.94 -15.81 -4.84
CA LEU A 137 30.85 -14.91 -4.13
C LEU A 137 32.01 -14.53 -5.04
N GLU A 138 32.30 -13.24 -5.12
CA GLU A 138 33.53 -12.68 -5.69
C GLU A 138 34.49 -12.31 -4.56
N THR A 139 35.76 -12.69 -4.69
CA THR A 139 36.80 -12.39 -3.71
C THR A 139 37.95 -11.69 -4.43
N ASN A 140 38.25 -10.45 -4.06
CA ASN A 140 39.33 -9.69 -4.65
C ASN A 140 40.54 -9.66 -3.70
N ARG A 141 41.70 -10.10 -4.20
CA ARG A 141 42.96 -10.11 -3.45
C ARG A 141 44.00 -9.22 -4.13
N PHE A 142 44.68 -8.38 -3.36
CA PHE A 142 45.79 -7.58 -3.86
C PHE A 142 47.04 -7.85 -3.02
N GLY A 143 48.14 -8.24 -3.65
CA GLY A 143 49.38 -8.60 -2.94
C GLY A 143 49.23 -9.79 -1.98
N GLY A 144 48.27 -10.70 -2.24
CA GLY A 144 47.96 -11.85 -1.39
C GLY A 144 46.93 -11.56 -0.29
N SER A 145 46.74 -10.29 0.08
CA SER A 145 45.76 -9.86 1.09
C SER A 145 44.36 -9.74 0.51
N LEU A 146 43.34 -10.12 1.29
CA LEU A 146 41.94 -9.91 0.97
C LEU A 146 41.65 -8.40 0.98
N ARG A 147 41.14 -7.87 -0.13
CA ARG A 147 40.82 -6.44 -0.29
C ARG A 147 39.33 -6.17 -0.23
N SER A 148 38.53 -7.04 -0.86
CA SER A 148 37.08 -6.88 -0.87
C SER A 148 36.41 -8.22 -1.12
N ARG A 149 35.14 -8.32 -0.73
CA ARG A 149 34.23 -9.38 -1.15
C ARG A 149 32.97 -8.79 -1.73
N GLU A 150 32.33 -9.55 -2.60
CA GLU A 150 31.04 -9.21 -3.15
C GLU A 150 30.18 -10.47 -3.28
N LEU A 151 29.03 -10.48 -2.63
CA LEU A 151 28.05 -11.56 -2.76
C LEU A 151 26.94 -11.09 -3.69
N LYS A 152 26.71 -11.81 -4.79
CA LYS A 152 25.61 -11.55 -5.73
C LYS A 152 24.60 -12.68 -5.61
N VAL A 153 23.35 -12.37 -5.29
CA VAL A 153 22.25 -13.35 -5.17
C VAL A 153 21.04 -12.89 -5.96
N VAL A 154 20.45 -13.79 -6.73
CA VAL A 154 19.24 -13.53 -7.50
C VAL A 154 18.07 -14.33 -6.94
N VAL A 155 16.98 -13.64 -6.61
CA VAL A 155 15.74 -14.20 -6.08
C VAL A 155 14.64 -14.11 -7.16
N PRO A 156 14.21 -15.24 -7.74
CA PRO A 156 13.15 -15.26 -8.73
C PRO A 156 11.75 -15.10 -8.11
N TYR A 157 10.95 -14.22 -8.72
CA TYR A 157 9.51 -14.11 -8.52
C TYR A 157 8.78 -14.37 -9.83
N ASP A 158 7.46 -14.52 -9.75
CA ASP A 158 6.65 -15.02 -10.86
C ASP A 158 6.70 -14.08 -12.09
N SER A 159 6.82 -12.76 -11.85
CA SER A 159 6.83 -11.72 -12.89
C SER A 159 8.10 -10.87 -12.94
N VAL A 160 8.96 -10.99 -11.94
CA VAL A 160 10.19 -10.19 -11.77
C VAL A 160 11.27 -11.03 -11.12
N SER A 161 12.51 -10.57 -11.15
CA SER A 161 13.60 -11.14 -10.35
C SER A 161 14.38 -10.03 -9.69
N TYR A 162 14.84 -10.28 -8.47
CA TYR A 162 15.65 -9.32 -7.71
C TYR A 162 17.09 -9.80 -7.66
N ALA A 163 18.03 -8.99 -8.14
CA ALA A 163 19.44 -9.20 -7.84
C ALA A 163 19.82 -8.33 -6.64
N ILE A 164 20.43 -8.98 -5.65
CA ILE A 164 20.97 -8.37 -4.44
C ILE A 164 22.47 -8.52 -4.51
N GLU A 165 23.18 -7.40 -4.43
CA GLU A 165 24.64 -7.35 -4.59
C GLU A 165 25.23 -6.67 -3.36
N PHE A 166 25.87 -7.44 -2.49
CA PHE A 166 26.51 -6.91 -1.30
C PHE A 166 28.02 -6.87 -1.51
N TYR A 167 28.54 -5.69 -1.86
CA TYR A 167 29.96 -5.39 -1.94
C TYR A 167 30.47 -4.80 -0.62
N THR A 168 31.66 -5.21 -0.19
CA THR A 168 32.27 -4.69 1.04
C THR A 168 33.79 -4.73 1.02
N ARG A 169 34.39 -3.70 1.63
CA ARG A 169 35.78 -3.69 2.12
C ARG A 169 35.86 -3.66 3.64
N ASP A 170 34.73 -3.50 4.32
CA ASP A 170 34.64 -3.44 5.77
C ASP A 170 35.06 -4.79 6.37
N PRO A 171 36.08 -4.83 7.25
CA PRO A 171 36.53 -6.05 7.91
C PRO A 171 35.42 -6.86 8.59
N LEU A 172 34.35 -6.22 9.07
CA LEU A 172 33.22 -6.89 9.71
C LEU A 172 32.44 -7.78 8.74
N PHE A 173 32.34 -7.38 7.47
CA PHE A 173 31.60 -8.10 6.45
C PHE A 173 32.51 -8.86 5.49
N LEU A 174 33.83 -8.87 5.74
CA LEU A 174 34.73 -9.66 4.92
C LEU A 174 34.50 -11.16 5.08
N GLU A 175 33.84 -11.68 6.11
CA GLU A 175 33.49 -13.10 6.22
C GLU A 175 32.22 -13.46 5.43
N PRO A 176 32.19 -14.57 4.65
CA PRO A 176 31.08 -14.86 3.73
C PRO A 176 29.76 -15.06 4.46
N ALA A 177 29.80 -15.63 5.67
CA ALA A 177 28.62 -15.87 6.49
C ALA A 177 27.90 -14.55 6.87
N GLU A 178 28.64 -13.46 7.05
CA GLU A 178 28.07 -12.16 7.42
C GLU A 178 27.36 -11.52 6.22
N LEU A 179 27.97 -11.60 5.02
CA LEU A 179 27.31 -11.21 3.77
C LEU A 179 26.03 -12.01 3.54
N GLU A 180 26.10 -13.33 3.71
CA GLU A 180 24.97 -14.25 3.53
C GLU A 180 23.86 -13.98 4.56
N ALA A 181 24.21 -13.66 5.80
CA ALA A 181 23.24 -13.32 6.84
C ALA A 181 22.44 -12.06 6.49
N VAL A 182 23.11 -11.00 6.05
CA VAL A 182 22.47 -9.73 5.67
C VAL A 182 21.60 -9.92 4.41
N VAL A 183 22.16 -10.50 3.35
CA VAL A 183 21.43 -10.75 2.10
C VAL A 183 20.24 -11.69 2.31
N GLY A 184 20.38 -12.67 3.21
CA GLY A 184 19.31 -13.59 3.59
C GLY A 184 18.10 -12.92 4.25
N THR A 185 18.26 -11.68 4.74
CA THR A 185 17.14 -10.89 5.27
C THR A 185 16.35 -10.16 4.18
N PHE A 186 16.68 -10.32 2.90
CA PHE A 186 15.84 -9.77 1.84
C PHE A 186 14.44 -10.37 1.87
N ALA A 187 13.42 -9.51 1.74
CA ALA A 187 12.04 -9.93 1.54
C ALA A 187 11.25 -8.88 0.76
N VAL A 188 10.15 -9.30 0.14
CA VAL A 188 9.22 -8.40 -0.54
C VAL A 188 7.98 -8.24 0.33
N GLY A 189 7.82 -7.03 0.88
CA GLY A 189 6.72 -6.68 1.76
C GLY A 189 5.41 -6.77 1.00
N ARG A 190 4.51 -7.64 1.47
CA ARG A 190 3.18 -7.82 0.89
C ARG A 190 2.15 -7.40 1.91
N THR A 191 1.21 -6.55 1.48
CA THR A 191 0.00 -6.30 2.26
C THR A 191 -0.80 -7.60 2.36
N GLU A 192 -0.68 -8.27 3.49
CA GLU A 192 -1.46 -9.46 3.79
C GLU A 192 -2.86 -9.05 4.24
N TRP A 193 -3.85 -9.39 3.43
CA TRP A 193 -5.24 -9.20 3.79
C TRP A 193 -5.66 -10.28 4.79
N ASN A 194 -5.98 -9.91 6.02
CA ASN A 194 -6.62 -10.83 6.97
C ASN A 194 -8.08 -11.01 6.56
N LEU A 195 -8.31 -11.84 5.52
CA LEU A 195 -9.64 -12.13 4.98
C LEU A 195 -10.63 -12.57 6.08
N PRO A 196 -10.28 -13.43 7.06
CA PRO A 196 -11.15 -13.72 8.20
C PRO A 196 -11.54 -12.48 9.00
N GLY A 197 -10.59 -11.59 9.29
CA GLY A 197 -10.84 -10.32 9.98
C GLY A 197 -11.77 -9.40 9.18
N LEU A 198 -11.56 -9.30 7.87
CA LEU A 198 -12.41 -8.50 6.98
C LEU A 198 -13.83 -9.05 6.91
N ALA A 199 -13.99 -10.38 6.81
CA ALA A 199 -15.30 -11.03 6.81
C ALA A 199 -16.04 -10.79 8.13
N LEU A 200 -15.36 -10.88 9.27
CA LEU A 200 -15.94 -10.58 10.58
C LEU A 200 -16.34 -9.11 10.70
N GLY A 201 -15.48 -8.19 10.26
CA GLY A 201 -15.77 -6.76 10.23
C GLY A 201 -17.00 -6.43 9.37
N ALA A 202 -17.09 -7.03 8.17
CA ALA A 202 -18.23 -6.89 7.28
C ALA A 202 -19.54 -7.43 7.92
N LEU A 203 -19.49 -8.59 8.56
CA LEU A 203 -20.63 -9.17 9.26
C LEU A 203 -21.15 -8.24 10.36
N ILE A 204 -20.26 -7.69 11.20
CA ILE A 204 -20.62 -6.75 12.25
C ILE A 204 -21.25 -5.48 11.66
N ALA A 205 -20.68 -4.94 10.58
CA ALA A 205 -21.22 -3.77 9.90
C ALA A 205 -22.65 -4.03 9.36
N LEU A 206 -22.90 -5.20 8.77
CA LEU A 206 -24.22 -5.60 8.28
C LEU A 206 -25.24 -5.71 9.43
N VAL A 207 -24.86 -6.30 10.56
CA VAL A 207 -25.72 -6.39 11.74
C VAL A 207 -26.07 -5.01 12.29
N VAL A 208 -25.09 -4.10 12.39
CA VAL A 208 -25.31 -2.71 12.83
C VAL A 208 -26.25 -1.98 11.87
N LEU A 209 -26.07 -2.15 10.56
CA LEU A 209 -26.93 -1.55 9.54
C LEU A 209 -28.37 -2.09 9.61
N ALA A 210 -28.56 -3.39 9.84
CA ALA A 210 -29.88 -4.00 10.02
C ALA A 210 -30.61 -3.41 11.23
N LEU A 211 -29.93 -3.31 12.38
CA LEU A 211 -30.48 -2.72 13.60
C LEU A 211 -30.80 -1.23 13.43
N LEU A 212 -29.97 -0.48 12.69
CA LEU A 212 -30.24 0.92 12.35
C LEU A 212 -31.49 1.06 11.48
N ARG A 213 -31.65 0.20 10.47
CA ARG A 213 -32.82 0.20 9.59
C ARG A 213 -34.10 -0.10 10.37
N GLU A 214 -34.10 -1.09 11.25
CA GLU A 214 -35.27 -1.40 12.09
C GLU A 214 -35.66 -0.24 12.99
N ARG A 215 -34.69 0.41 13.64
CA ARG A 215 -34.96 1.59 14.47
C ARG A 215 -35.48 2.77 13.65
N LEU A 216 -34.94 2.98 12.45
CA LEU A 216 -35.41 4.04 11.56
C LEU A 216 -36.87 3.78 11.15
N ARG A 217 -37.22 2.53 10.81
CA ARG A 217 -38.61 2.12 10.54
C ARG A 217 -39.51 2.39 11.74
N ALA A 218 -39.15 1.90 12.92
CA ALA A 218 -39.93 2.10 14.15
C ALA A 218 -40.04 3.58 14.59
N TYR A 219 -39.06 4.42 14.21
CA TYR A 219 -39.11 5.86 14.42
C TYR A 219 -40.04 6.55 13.42
N VAL A 220 -39.93 6.20 12.14
CA VAL A 220 -40.81 6.71 11.08
C VAL A 220 -42.25 6.33 11.40
N GLU A 221 -42.54 5.05 11.66
CA GLU A 221 -43.88 4.57 12.04
C GLU A 221 -44.45 5.31 13.24
N ARG A 222 -43.66 5.59 14.29
CA ARG A 222 -44.12 6.38 15.43
C ARG A 222 -44.43 7.83 15.09
N ARG A 223 -43.77 8.39 14.08
CA ARG A 223 -43.93 9.79 13.67
C ARG A 223 -45.00 9.97 12.58
N THR A 224 -45.25 8.93 11.78
CA THR A 224 -46.31 8.88 10.77
C THR A 224 -47.59 8.21 11.28
N ALA A 225 -47.55 7.56 12.46
CA ALA A 225 -48.75 7.11 13.14
C ALA A 225 -49.69 8.32 13.34
N PRO A 226 -50.92 8.26 12.81
CA PRO A 226 -51.86 9.36 12.95
C PRO A 226 -52.08 9.63 14.44
N ASP A 227 -51.86 10.87 14.87
CA ASP A 227 -52.08 11.29 16.25
C ASP A 227 -53.51 10.90 16.65
N PRO A 228 -53.72 10.07 17.68
CA PRO A 228 -55.05 9.66 18.10
C PRO A 228 -55.98 10.85 18.37
N ARG A 229 -55.42 12.03 18.73
CA ARG A 229 -56.18 13.27 18.91
C ARG A 229 -56.76 13.86 17.63
N THR A 230 -56.11 13.69 16.48
CA THR A 230 -56.69 14.14 15.19
C THR A 230 -57.79 13.20 14.70
N ARG A 231 -57.83 11.95 15.18
CA ARG A 231 -58.91 10.99 14.88
C ARG A 231 -60.21 11.33 15.62
N GLU A 232 -60.14 11.81 16.86
CA GLU A 232 -61.32 12.28 17.61
C GLU A 232 -61.94 13.55 17.01
N MET A 233 -61.14 14.49 16.50
CA MET A 233 -61.67 15.68 15.82
C MET A 233 -62.34 15.38 14.47
N ARG A 234 -61.93 14.30 13.77
CA ARG A 234 -62.58 13.87 12.52
C ARG A 234 -63.87 13.08 12.76
N LEU A 235 -63.99 12.35 13.86
CA LEU A 235 -65.22 11.65 14.24
C LEU A 235 -66.28 12.58 14.85
N ALA A 236 -65.90 13.74 15.39
CA ALA A 236 -66.83 14.77 15.87
C ALA A 236 -67.44 15.65 14.76
N ARG A 237 -67.03 15.48 13.50
CA ARG A 237 -67.66 16.14 12.33
C ARG A 237 -68.14 15.09 11.33
N ILE A 238 -69.18 14.36 11.71
CA ILE A 238 -70.12 13.80 10.73
C ILE A 238 -71.23 14.84 10.56
N PRO A 239 -71.21 15.70 9.52
CA PRO A 239 -72.39 16.47 9.16
C PRO A 239 -73.45 15.53 8.56
N THR A 240 -74.65 15.60 9.12
CA THR A 240 -75.90 15.03 8.62
C THR A 240 -76.19 15.58 7.21
N PRO A 241 -76.80 14.79 6.29
CA PRO A 241 -76.90 15.11 4.87
C PRO A 241 -78.01 16.14 4.61
N GLY A 242 -77.76 17.08 3.70
CA GLY A 242 -78.80 17.92 3.13
C GLY A 242 -78.27 18.96 2.16
N GLY A 243 -78.72 18.88 0.91
CA GLY A 243 -78.94 20.06 0.06
C GLY A 243 -77.85 20.41 -0.96
N ASP A 244 -78.04 19.88 -2.16
CA ASP A 244 -77.93 20.55 -3.46
C ASP A 244 -76.57 21.05 -4.00
N ALA A 245 -76.17 20.42 -5.11
CA ALA A 245 -75.31 20.97 -6.17
C ALA A 245 -76.11 22.02 -7.01
N PRO A 246 -75.59 22.71 -8.07
CA PRO A 246 -74.26 22.70 -8.75
C PRO A 246 -73.80 24.17 -9.07
N PRO A 247 -72.97 24.53 -10.10
CA PRO A 247 -72.19 23.75 -11.06
C PRO A 247 -70.71 24.16 -11.31
N ARG A 248 -70.08 23.26 -12.08
CA ARG A 248 -68.91 23.35 -12.97
C ARG A 248 -68.29 24.73 -13.25
N GLY A 249 -66.96 24.75 -13.23
CA GLY A 249 -66.11 25.66 -14.00
C GLY A 249 -64.80 24.94 -14.35
N ASP A 250 -64.53 24.82 -15.65
CA ASP A 250 -63.44 24.09 -16.28
C ASP A 250 -62.05 24.77 -16.18
N ALA A 251 -61.04 23.97 -16.51
CA ALA A 251 -59.86 24.31 -17.33
C ALA A 251 -58.49 24.59 -16.67
N GLY A 252 -57.46 23.97 -17.28
CA GLY A 252 -56.02 24.25 -17.17
C GLY A 252 -55.25 23.13 -16.45
N ALA A 253 -54.71 22.07 -17.06
CA ALA A 253 -53.84 21.92 -18.25
C ALA A 253 -52.47 22.63 -18.13
N GLY A 254 -51.39 21.83 -18.08
CA GLY A 254 -49.97 22.23 -18.22
C GLY A 254 -49.08 21.56 -17.16
N ALA A 255 -48.40 20.42 -17.39
CA ALA A 255 -47.32 20.09 -18.33
C ALA A 255 -45.93 20.63 -17.95
N GLY A 256 -44.92 19.74 -18.01
CA GLY A 256 -43.46 20.02 -17.98
C GLY A 256 -42.81 19.61 -16.65
N GLY A 257 -41.89 18.65 -16.56
CA GLY A 257 -40.63 18.52 -17.31
C GLY A 257 -39.59 19.47 -16.68
N ALA A 258 -38.37 19.12 -16.28
CA ALA A 258 -37.54 17.95 -16.52
C ALA A 258 -36.47 17.86 -15.41
N ALA A 259 -35.89 16.67 -15.27
CA ALA A 259 -34.68 16.42 -14.51
C ALA A 259 -33.48 17.14 -15.15
N ALA A 260 -32.75 17.94 -14.36
CA ALA A 260 -31.46 18.48 -14.76
C ALA A 260 -30.36 17.47 -14.40
N ALA A 261 -29.73 16.90 -15.43
CA ALA A 261 -28.50 16.14 -15.29
C ALA A 261 -27.33 17.10 -14.95
N PRO A 262 -26.34 16.66 -14.15
CA PRO A 262 -25.13 17.43 -13.94
C PRO A 262 -24.27 17.47 -15.22
N PRO A 263 -23.53 18.56 -15.46
CA PRO A 263 -22.63 18.66 -16.61
C PRO A 263 -21.46 17.68 -16.48
N SER A 264 -21.13 17.02 -17.59
CA SER A 264 -19.89 16.26 -17.73
C SER A 264 -18.69 17.21 -17.68
N PRO A 265 -17.59 16.83 -17.00
CA PRO A 265 -16.38 17.63 -16.97
C PRO A 265 -15.70 17.66 -18.34
N ARG A 266 -15.25 18.87 -18.68
CA ARG A 266 -14.44 19.21 -19.85
C ARG A 266 -13.13 18.41 -19.78
N ALA A 267 -12.83 17.67 -20.85
CA ALA A 267 -11.52 17.04 -21.01
C ALA A 267 -10.49 18.15 -21.28
N ASP A 268 -9.74 18.51 -20.25
CA ASP A 268 -8.56 19.35 -20.41
C ASP A 268 -7.49 18.55 -21.15
N ARG A 269 -7.03 19.15 -22.26
CA ARG A 269 -5.91 18.68 -23.08
C ARG A 269 -4.67 18.51 -22.19
N ALA A 270 -4.05 17.34 -22.27
CA ALA A 270 -2.67 17.16 -21.81
C ALA A 270 -1.73 18.08 -22.62
N PRO A 271 -0.77 18.76 -21.98
CA PRO A 271 0.27 19.50 -22.70
C PRO A 271 1.22 18.54 -23.41
N GLU A 272 1.62 18.89 -24.63
CA GLU A 272 2.66 18.20 -25.40
C GLU A 272 3.99 18.18 -24.63
N PRO A 273 4.76 17.08 -24.67
CA PRO A 273 6.10 17.07 -24.14
C PRO A 273 7.03 17.95 -25.00
N PRO A 274 7.97 18.70 -24.40
CA PRO A 274 8.93 19.50 -25.14
C PRO A 274 9.83 18.60 -25.99
N SER A 275 9.94 18.98 -27.26
CA SER A 275 10.85 18.39 -28.25
C SER A 275 12.30 18.40 -27.77
N GLY A 276 13.02 17.35 -28.20
CA GLY A 276 14.38 16.97 -27.81
C GLY A 276 15.39 18.11 -27.72
N GLY A 277 16.08 18.13 -26.58
CA GLY A 277 17.37 18.80 -26.43
C GLY A 277 18.49 17.83 -26.81
N ASP A 278 19.37 18.31 -27.69
CA ASP A 278 20.56 17.62 -28.18
C ASP A 278 21.46 17.11 -27.03
N ALA A 279 21.78 15.81 -27.06
CA ALA A 279 22.76 15.22 -26.18
C ALA A 279 24.19 15.62 -26.62
N PRO A 280 25.07 16.07 -25.70
CA PRO A 280 26.45 16.37 -26.04
C PRO A 280 27.23 15.09 -26.40
N PRO A 281 28.22 15.18 -27.31
CA PRO A 281 29.02 14.03 -27.71
C PRO A 281 29.91 13.54 -26.56
N PRO A 282 30.24 12.23 -26.54
CA PRO A 282 31.06 11.63 -25.48
C PRO A 282 32.51 12.14 -25.52
N PRO A 283 33.18 12.24 -24.36
CA PRO A 283 34.59 12.62 -24.28
C PRO A 283 35.50 11.50 -24.80
N VAL A 284 36.59 11.92 -25.44
CA VAL A 284 37.69 11.10 -26.03
C VAL A 284 38.63 10.60 -24.94
#